data_AF-A0A0N4YSR3-F1
#
_entry.id   AF-A0A0N4YSR3-F1
#
_cell.length_a   1.000
_cell.length_b   1.000
_cell.length_c   1.000
_cell.angle_alpha   90.00
_cell.angle_beta   90.00
_cell.angle_gamma   90.00
#
_symmetry.space_group_name_H-M   'P 1'
#
loop_
_entity.id
_entity.type
_entity.pdbx_description
1 polymer ?
#
loop_
_entity_poly.entity_id
_entity_poly.type
_entity_poly.pdbx_seq_one_letter_code
_entity_poly.pdbx_strand_id
1 'polypeptide(L)'
;MRFRRIIPNLPDVVLRRIFDFLSYKQLCKAEAMCRRWQTIVLSMMRRNIQEMIVEPVCFPKVAFLYNQSRLAIIRMTTDLEFLANLANVYVNKDEKRKYFSNVEELWLLVVDCNDDVTDRFLAIEDNLFSEILSLTVQVHLRTRTYANTARVINAFVAKHPKAVFRLEIHADKSSMIVDQLRELPPVSLRQVKIICTEFELPAFRISSLYDVMKERGVKAKAIGFRDWTLLFDGATPISPHPLDTLRISSCIVDSVDDFIKSLKLTAQQKVPKKKKRVVRPVDGVLKPKSQNAVEDAPSKVSSRYW
;
A
#
# COMPACT_ATOMS: atom_id res chain seq x y z
N MET A 1 3.53 19.77 -55.38
CA MET A 1 3.62 18.29 -55.34
C MET A 1 2.92 17.79 -54.08
N ARG A 2 1.84 17.01 -54.20
CA ARG A 2 1.21 16.34 -53.04
C ARG A 2 2.08 15.13 -52.69
N PHE A 3 2.80 15.16 -51.57
CA PHE A 3 3.45 13.97 -51.03
C PHE A 3 2.37 12.92 -50.71
N ARG A 4 2.20 11.92 -51.59
CA ARG A 4 1.53 10.69 -51.21
C ARG A 4 2.42 10.05 -50.15
N ARG A 5 1.95 10.03 -48.90
CA ARG A 5 2.62 9.30 -47.81
C ARG A 5 2.53 7.81 -48.13
N ILE A 6 3.48 7.32 -48.93
CA ILE A 6 3.72 5.91 -49.11
C ILE A 6 4.40 5.46 -47.82
N ILE A 7 3.61 4.94 -46.88
CA ILE A 7 4.19 4.09 -45.84
C ILE A 7 4.48 2.77 -46.55
N PRO A 8 5.75 2.38 -46.76
CA PRO A 8 6.05 1.10 -47.38
C PRO A 8 5.39 -0.02 -46.57
N ASN A 9 4.79 -0.99 -47.27
CA ASN A 9 4.12 -2.12 -46.64
C ASN A 9 5.15 -3.11 -46.08
N LEU A 10 5.89 -2.67 -45.05
CA LEU A 10 6.94 -3.45 -44.39
C LEU A 10 6.30 -4.51 -43.48
N PRO A 11 6.87 -5.72 -43.34
CA PRO A 11 6.42 -6.71 -42.38
C PRO A 11 6.48 -6.18 -40.92
N ASP A 12 5.57 -6.66 -40.06
CA ASP A 12 5.47 -6.22 -38.66
C ASP A 12 6.78 -6.44 -37.88
N VAL A 13 7.53 -7.50 -38.18
CA VAL A 13 8.83 -7.79 -37.55
C VAL A 13 9.86 -6.69 -37.85
N VAL A 14 9.83 -6.13 -39.07
CA VAL A 14 10.73 -5.05 -39.48
C VAL A 14 10.29 -3.73 -38.83
N LEU A 15 8.97 -3.45 -38.83
CA LEU A 15 8.42 -2.27 -38.14
C LEU A 15 8.75 -2.27 -36.64
N ARG A 16 8.65 -3.43 -35.97
CA ARG A 16 9.05 -3.57 -34.57
C ARG A 16 10.52 -3.19 -34.36
N ARG A 17 11.43 -3.74 -35.18
CA ARG A 17 12.86 -3.39 -35.10
C ARG A 17 13.12 -1.90 -35.35
N ILE A 18 12.41 -1.28 -36.31
CA ILE A 18 12.53 0.17 -36.55
C ILE A 18 12.05 0.96 -35.34
N PHE A 19 10.91 0.58 -34.77
CA PHE A 19 10.33 1.22 -33.59
C PHE A 19 11.18 1.04 -32.33
N ASP A 20 11.96 -0.04 -32.21
CA ASP A 20 12.90 -0.23 -31.09
C ASP A 20 13.96 0.88 -31.01
N PHE A 21 14.26 1.57 -32.12
CA PHE A 21 15.19 2.71 -32.16
C PHE A 21 14.52 4.06 -31.88
N LEU A 22 13.20 4.10 -31.71
CA LEU A 22 12.47 5.34 -31.46
C LEU A 22 12.39 5.64 -29.96
N SER A 23 12.65 6.89 -29.59
CA SER A 23 12.35 7.37 -28.23
C SER A 23 10.85 7.26 -27.94
N TYR A 24 10.47 7.24 -26.67
CA TYR A 24 9.06 7.20 -26.26
C TYR A 24 8.20 8.27 -26.95
N LYS A 25 8.68 9.52 -27.00
CA LYS A 25 8.01 10.63 -27.68
C LYS A 25 7.80 10.37 -29.18
N GLN A 26 8.74 9.70 -29.83
CA GLN A 26 8.64 9.33 -31.24
C GLN A 26 7.71 8.13 -31.46
N LEU A 27 7.71 7.16 -30.54
CA LEU A 27 6.76 6.05 -30.55
C LEU A 27 5.31 6.54 -30.43
N CYS A 28 5.03 7.50 -29.54
CA CYS A 28 3.70 8.14 -29.44
C CYS A 28 3.26 8.80 -30.76
N LYS A 29 4.20 9.42 -31.49
CA LYS A 29 3.91 9.99 -32.80
C LYS A 29 3.65 8.91 -33.85
N ALA A 30 4.42 7.82 -33.82
CA ALA A 30 4.26 6.69 -34.74
C ALA A 30 2.93 5.96 -34.52
N GLU A 31 2.50 5.83 -33.27
CA GLU A 31 1.23 5.24 -32.90
C GLU A 31 0.03 5.94 -33.55
N ALA A 32 0.05 7.29 -33.60
CA ALA A 32 -1.02 8.09 -34.20
C ALA A 32 -1.06 8.05 -35.75
N MET A 33 -0.12 7.36 -36.41
CA MET A 33 -0.02 7.38 -37.88
C MET A 33 -1.05 6.49 -38.57
N CYS A 34 -1.27 5.26 -38.08
CA CYS A 34 -2.28 4.32 -38.61
C CYS A 34 -2.57 3.16 -37.63
N ARG A 35 -3.73 2.49 -37.78
CA ARG A 35 -4.17 1.38 -36.91
C ARG A 35 -3.15 0.24 -36.78
N ARG A 36 -2.43 -0.07 -37.88
CA ARG A 36 -1.42 -1.12 -37.88
C ARG A 36 -0.22 -0.74 -37.01
N TRP A 37 0.29 0.48 -37.18
CA TRP A 37 1.39 1.00 -36.37
C TRP A 37 0.99 1.12 -34.91
N GLN A 38 -0.24 1.59 -34.63
CA GLN A 38 -0.80 1.61 -33.28
C GLN A 38 -0.75 0.23 -32.63
N THR A 39 -1.20 -0.82 -33.31
CA THR A 39 -1.20 -2.19 -32.75
C THR A 39 0.22 -2.67 -32.43
N ILE A 40 1.18 -2.39 -33.31
CA ILE A 40 2.58 -2.78 -33.12
C ILE A 40 3.22 -1.99 -31.98
N VAL A 41 3.10 -0.66 -32.01
CA VAL A 41 3.65 0.24 -30.99
C VAL A 41 3.06 -0.08 -29.63
N LEU A 42 1.74 -0.28 -29.52
CA LEU A 42 1.09 -0.70 -28.29
C LEU A 42 1.64 -2.06 -27.81
N SER A 43 1.80 -3.04 -28.70
CA SER A 43 2.41 -4.33 -28.32
C SER A 43 3.84 -4.18 -27.78
N MET A 44 4.59 -3.17 -28.23
CA MET A 44 5.96 -2.90 -27.79
C MET A 44 5.97 -2.10 -26.49
N MET A 45 5.18 -1.03 -26.40
CA MET A 45 5.01 -0.22 -25.19
C MET A 45 4.48 -1.04 -24.03
N ARG A 46 3.55 -1.98 -24.28
CA ARG A 46 3.05 -2.92 -23.26
C ARG A 46 4.16 -3.77 -22.64
N ARG A 47 5.25 -4.04 -23.36
CA ARG A 47 6.42 -4.75 -22.81
C ARG A 47 7.31 -3.85 -21.95
N ASN A 48 7.23 -2.53 -22.14
CA ASN A 48 8.21 -1.58 -21.62
C ASN A 48 7.67 -0.69 -20.49
N ILE A 49 6.35 -0.49 -20.38
CA ILE A 49 5.74 0.36 -19.35
C ILE A 49 4.94 -0.51 -18.39
N GLN A 50 5.60 -0.99 -17.34
CA GLN A 50 4.98 -1.69 -16.22
C GLN A 50 4.68 -0.77 -15.05
N GLU A 51 5.28 0.43 -15.05
CA GLU A 51 5.18 1.43 -14.01
C GLU A 51 4.74 2.78 -14.58
N MET A 52 3.82 3.46 -13.89
CA MET A 52 3.41 4.83 -14.21
C MET A 52 3.50 5.70 -12.97
N ILE A 53 4.19 6.83 -13.10
CA ILE A 53 4.27 7.89 -12.08
C ILE A 53 3.52 9.09 -12.63
N VAL A 54 2.46 9.51 -11.96
CA VAL A 54 1.68 10.70 -12.31
C VAL A 54 1.98 11.80 -11.31
N GLU A 55 2.52 12.91 -11.81
CA GLU A 55 2.76 14.11 -11.03
C GLU A 55 1.61 15.12 -11.20
N PRO A 56 1.33 15.98 -10.20
CA PRO A 56 0.14 16.84 -10.15
C PRO A 56 -0.04 17.81 -11.33
N VAL A 57 1.02 18.10 -12.10
CA VAL A 57 1.06 19.23 -13.05
C VAL A 57 0.78 18.83 -14.51
N CYS A 58 0.41 17.59 -14.81
CA CYS A 58 0.36 17.10 -16.20
C CYS A 58 -1.01 16.59 -16.71
N PHE A 59 -2.13 17.06 -16.15
CA PHE A 59 -3.49 16.58 -16.45
C PHE A 59 -3.82 16.34 -17.95
N PRO A 60 -3.60 17.32 -18.87
CA PRO A 60 -3.96 17.13 -20.28
C PRO A 60 -3.03 16.16 -21.04
N LYS A 61 -1.76 16.06 -20.62
CA LYS A 61 -0.77 15.18 -21.26
C LYS A 61 -0.89 13.74 -20.78
N VAL A 62 -1.31 13.54 -19.52
CA VAL A 62 -1.48 12.22 -18.90
C VAL A 62 -2.70 11.49 -19.46
N ALA A 63 -3.78 12.21 -19.84
CA ALA A 63 -4.96 11.63 -20.50
C ALA A 63 -4.62 10.84 -21.79
N PHE A 64 -3.69 11.35 -22.59
CA PHE A 64 -3.21 10.65 -23.78
C PHE A 64 -2.43 9.38 -23.42
N LEU A 65 -1.46 9.48 -22.50
CA LEU A 65 -0.66 8.34 -22.03
C LEU A 65 -1.53 7.25 -21.39
N TYR A 66 -2.55 7.67 -20.66
CA TYR A 66 -3.55 6.83 -20.03
C TYR A 66 -4.30 5.95 -21.06
N ASN A 67 -4.80 6.54 -22.16
CA ASN A 67 -5.53 5.77 -23.18
C ASN A 67 -4.65 4.69 -23.84
N GLN A 68 -3.33 4.91 -23.89
CA GLN A 68 -2.39 3.98 -24.53
C GLN A 68 -1.90 2.87 -23.63
N SER A 69 -1.58 3.20 -22.38
CA SER A 69 -0.79 2.31 -21.52
C SER A 69 -1.58 1.65 -20.40
N ARG A 70 -2.83 2.06 -20.13
CA ARG A 70 -3.63 1.58 -18.98
C ARG A 70 -3.74 0.05 -18.83
N LEU A 71 -3.53 -0.71 -19.90
CA LEU A 71 -3.61 -2.17 -19.92
C LEU A 71 -2.26 -2.88 -19.72
N ALA A 72 -1.16 -2.14 -19.60
CA ALA A 72 0.15 -2.70 -19.28
C ALA A 72 0.66 -2.29 -17.90
N ILE A 73 0.06 -1.28 -17.29
CA ILE A 73 0.49 -0.78 -15.98
C ILE A 73 0.11 -1.81 -14.92
N ILE A 74 1.12 -2.32 -14.23
CA ILE A 74 0.99 -3.23 -13.09
C ILE A 74 1.24 -2.46 -11.79
N ARG A 75 2.16 -1.48 -11.84
CA ARG A 75 2.53 -0.61 -10.72
C ARG A 75 2.18 0.84 -11.03
N MET A 76 1.52 1.52 -10.10
CA MET A 76 1.12 2.91 -10.29
C MET A 76 1.46 3.74 -9.07
N THR A 77 2.08 4.89 -9.29
CA THR A 77 2.24 5.95 -8.30
C THR A 77 1.46 7.17 -8.78
N THR A 78 0.57 7.69 -7.95
CA THR A 78 -0.34 8.78 -8.33
C THR A 78 -0.81 9.53 -7.10
N ASP A 79 -1.28 10.76 -7.30
CA ASP A 79 -2.05 11.47 -6.27
C ASP A 79 -3.56 11.17 -6.35
N LEU A 80 -4.24 11.44 -5.23
CA LEU A 80 -5.69 11.26 -5.06
C LEU A 80 -6.50 12.19 -5.97
N GLU A 81 -6.06 13.42 -6.14
CA GLU A 81 -6.76 14.43 -6.93
C GLU A 81 -6.82 14.04 -8.41
N PHE A 82 -5.74 13.44 -8.92
CA PHE A 82 -5.67 12.86 -10.25
C PHE A 82 -6.71 11.77 -10.41
N LEU A 83 -6.75 10.82 -9.47
CA LEU A 83 -7.76 9.76 -9.50
C LEU A 83 -9.16 10.39 -9.51
N ALA A 84 -9.47 11.27 -8.56
CA ALA A 84 -10.77 11.93 -8.41
C ALA A 84 -11.25 12.65 -9.68
N ASN A 85 -10.33 13.16 -10.49
CA ASN A 85 -10.62 13.89 -11.72
C ASN A 85 -10.65 13.01 -12.98
N LEU A 86 -10.46 11.69 -12.89
CA LEU A 86 -10.51 10.78 -14.04
C LEU A 86 -11.87 10.71 -14.73
N ALA A 87 -12.97 11.04 -14.02
CA ALA A 87 -14.28 11.17 -14.65
C ALA A 87 -14.30 12.27 -15.72
N ASN A 88 -13.46 13.30 -15.59
CA ASN A 88 -13.37 14.41 -16.53
C ASN A 88 -12.47 14.10 -17.73
N VAL A 89 -11.80 12.94 -17.74
CA VAL A 89 -10.91 12.52 -18.81
C VAL A 89 -11.70 11.65 -19.78
N TYR A 90 -11.71 12.03 -21.07
CA TYR A 90 -12.26 11.16 -22.11
C TYR A 90 -11.42 9.89 -22.23
N VAL A 91 -12.06 8.77 -21.91
CA VAL A 91 -11.48 7.44 -22.03
C VAL A 91 -12.29 6.63 -23.01
N ASN A 92 -11.64 6.15 -24.08
CA ASN A 92 -12.26 5.15 -24.95
C ASN A 92 -12.22 3.79 -24.23
N LYS A 93 -13.21 3.55 -23.36
CA LYS A 93 -13.42 2.28 -22.66
C LYS A 93 -14.90 1.90 -22.70
N ASP A 94 -15.15 0.59 -22.69
CA ASP A 94 -16.48 0.08 -22.38
C ASP A 94 -16.89 0.55 -20.97
N GLU A 95 -18.16 0.90 -20.77
CA GLU A 95 -18.68 1.43 -19.51
C GLU A 95 -18.34 0.52 -18.32
N LYS A 96 -18.45 -0.80 -18.52
CA LYS A 96 -18.19 -1.83 -17.51
C LYS A 96 -16.71 -2.02 -17.17
N ARG A 97 -15.78 -1.49 -17.96
CA ARG A 97 -14.35 -1.70 -17.78
C ARG A 97 -13.78 -0.73 -16.75
N LYS A 98 -12.94 -1.24 -15.85
CA LYS A 98 -12.17 -0.41 -14.92
C LYS A 98 -11.16 0.49 -15.66
N TYR A 99 -10.81 1.62 -15.06
CA TYR A 99 -9.80 2.54 -15.61
C TYR A 99 -8.43 1.84 -15.67
N PHE A 100 -8.02 1.23 -14.57
CA PHE A 100 -6.75 0.53 -14.38
C PHE A 100 -6.99 -0.93 -13.98
N SER A 101 -7.40 -1.76 -14.94
CA SER A 101 -7.77 -3.15 -14.63
C SER A 101 -6.61 -4.03 -14.18
N ASN A 102 -5.37 -3.67 -14.56
CA ASN A 102 -4.19 -4.53 -14.40
C ASN A 102 -3.22 -4.01 -13.33
N VAL A 103 -3.54 -2.87 -12.70
CA VAL A 103 -2.73 -2.34 -11.61
C VAL A 103 -2.97 -3.21 -10.38
N GLU A 104 -1.90 -3.84 -9.90
CA GLU A 104 -1.88 -4.69 -8.71
C GLU A 104 -1.12 -4.03 -7.56
N GLU A 105 -0.18 -3.12 -7.86
CA GLU A 105 0.57 -2.36 -6.87
C GLU A 105 0.29 -0.86 -7.03
N LEU A 106 -0.23 -0.22 -5.98
CA LEU A 106 -0.56 1.20 -5.97
C LEU A 106 0.19 1.93 -4.85
N TRP A 107 0.86 3.01 -5.21
CA TRP A 107 1.34 4.04 -4.30
C TRP A 107 0.47 5.29 -4.48
N LEU A 108 -0.37 5.56 -3.49
CA LEU A 108 -1.29 6.69 -3.50
C LEU A 108 -0.75 7.81 -2.63
N LEU A 109 -0.56 8.98 -3.22
CA LEU A 109 -0.24 10.21 -2.53
C LEU A 109 -1.55 10.95 -2.20
N VAL A 110 -1.77 11.21 -0.91
CA VAL A 110 -2.91 11.98 -0.41
C VAL A 110 -2.40 13.31 0.11
N VAL A 111 -2.60 14.35 -0.69
CA VAL A 111 -2.40 15.75 -0.33
C VAL A 111 -3.74 16.46 -0.46
N ASP A 112 -4.05 17.39 0.43
CA ASP A 112 -5.24 18.24 0.30
C ASP A 112 -6.56 17.48 0.16
N CYS A 113 -6.76 16.44 0.98
CA CYS A 113 -7.99 15.62 1.01
C CYS A 113 -9.19 16.40 1.60
N ASN A 114 -9.65 17.44 0.90
CA ASN A 114 -10.86 18.19 1.23
C ASN A 114 -12.13 17.43 0.82
N ASP A 115 -13.30 17.95 1.20
CA ASP A 115 -14.59 17.28 0.97
C ASP A 115 -14.84 17.04 -0.53
N ASP A 116 -14.59 18.05 -1.36
CA ASP A 116 -14.81 18.02 -2.81
C ASP A 116 -13.95 16.95 -3.52
N VAL A 117 -12.65 16.87 -3.23
CA VAL A 117 -11.75 15.84 -3.78
C VAL A 117 -12.19 14.45 -3.29
N THR A 118 -12.55 14.35 -2.01
CA THR A 118 -12.96 13.08 -1.39
C THR A 118 -14.24 12.55 -2.02
N ASP A 119 -15.26 13.38 -2.16
CA ASP A 119 -16.55 12.98 -2.70
C ASP A 119 -16.45 12.64 -4.19
N ARG A 120 -15.65 13.39 -4.97
CA ARG A 120 -15.33 13.02 -6.36
C ARG A 120 -14.63 11.67 -6.46
N PHE A 121 -13.63 11.41 -5.62
CA PHE A 121 -12.94 10.14 -5.60
C PHE A 121 -13.89 8.98 -5.27
N LEU A 122 -14.67 9.11 -4.20
CA LEU A 122 -15.61 8.06 -3.77
C LEU A 122 -16.68 7.79 -4.84
N ALA A 123 -17.09 8.80 -5.61
CA ALA A 123 -18.05 8.62 -6.70
C ALA A 123 -17.53 7.73 -7.85
N ILE A 124 -16.22 7.60 -8.00
CA ILE A 124 -15.60 6.87 -9.12
C ILE A 124 -14.76 5.67 -8.68
N GLU A 125 -14.51 5.50 -7.38
CA GLU A 125 -13.56 4.53 -6.85
C GLU A 125 -13.85 3.11 -7.34
N ASP A 126 -15.14 2.79 -7.49
CA ASP A 126 -15.61 1.52 -7.96
C ASP A 126 -15.08 1.22 -9.35
N ASN A 127 -14.95 2.24 -10.18
CA ASN A 127 -14.50 2.13 -11.56
C ASN A 127 -12.98 2.15 -11.72
N LEU A 128 -12.20 2.49 -10.68
CA LEU A 128 -10.76 2.70 -10.85
C LEU A 128 -9.98 1.39 -11.06
N PHE A 129 -10.08 0.46 -10.12
CA PHE A 129 -9.23 -0.74 -10.06
C PHE A 129 -10.06 -2.03 -9.99
N SER A 130 -9.47 -3.14 -10.44
CA SER A 130 -10.09 -4.48 -10.32
C SER A 130 -9.67 -5.15 -9.01
N GLU A 131 -8.38 -5.42 -8.82
CA GLU A 131 -7.82 -6.00 -7.60
C GLU A 131 -6.45 -5.40 -7.30
N ILE A 132 -6.28 -4.83 -6.11
CA ILE A 132 -5.00 -4.33 -5.61
C ILE A 132 -4.43 -5.37 -4.65
N LEU A 133 -3.20 -5.80 -4.89
CA LEU A 133 -2.45 -6.75 -4.06
C LEU A 133 -1.50 -6.06 -3.09
N SER A 134 -0.98 -4.88 -3.46
CA SER A 134 -0.10 -4.07 -2.61
C SER A 134 -0.53 -2.61 -2.67
N LEU A 135 -0.80 -2.02 -1.52
CA LEU A 135 -1.20 -0.61 -1.41
C LEU A 135 -0.28 0.10 -0.43
N THR A 136 0.36 1.17 -0.88
CA THR A 136 1.03 2.15 -0.04
C THR A 136 0.25 3.45 -0.12
N VAL A 137 -0.24 3.96 1.01
CA VAL A 137 -0.86 5.29 1.08
C VAL A 137 0.09 6.22 1.82
N GLN A 138 0.50 7.29 1.16
CA GLN A 138 1.34 8.34 1.71
C GLN A 138 0.48 9.58 1.93
N VAL A 139 0.28 9.96 3.18
CA VAL A 139 -0.58 11.07 3.59
C VAL A 139 0.27 12.23 4.05
N HIS A 140 0.05 13.41 3.47
CA HIS A 140 0.56 14.68 3.99
C HIS A 140 -0.55 15.38 4.76
N LEU A 141 -0.45 15.37 6.08
CA LEU A 141 -1.52 15.86 6.94
C LEU A 141 -1.65 17.37 6.85
N ARG A 142 -2.89 17.81 6.71
CA ARG A 142 -3.31 19.20 6.94
C ARG A 142 -4.42 19.20 7.98
N THR A 143 -4.62 20.34 8.63
CA THR A 143 -5.69 20.44 9.62
C THR A 143 -7.05 20.21 8.96
N ARG A 144 -7.96 19.53 9.67
CA ARG A 144 -9.35 19.26 9.26
C ARG A 144 -9.56 18.28 8.10
N THR A 145 -8.53 17.58 7.60
CA THR A 145 -8.68 16.58 6.52
C THR A 145 -8.61 15.12 7.00
N TYR A 146 -8.57 14.89 8.32
CA TYR A 146 -8.34 13.57 8.90
C TYR A 146 -9.47 12.57 8.60
N ALA A 147 -10.72 13.00 8.77
CA ALA A 147 -11.90 12.19 8.50
C ALA A 147 -11.99 11.81 7.01
N ASN A 148 -11.71 12.76 6.12
CA ASN A 148 -11.69 12.52 4.68
C ASN A 148 -10.59 11.54 4.26
N THR A 149 -9.40 11.70 4.81
CA THR A 149 -8.30 10.74 4.61
C THR A 149 -8.71 9.34 5.08
N ALA A 150 -9.38 9.24 6.24
CA ALA A 150 -9.88 7.97 6.74
C ALA A 150 -10.96 7.36 5.85
N ARG A 151 -11.87 8.18 5.28
CA ARG A 151 -12.88 7.73 4.30
C ARG A 151 -12.21 7.10 3.08
N VAL A 152 -11.21 7.76 2.50
CA VAL A 152 -10.44 7.26 1.34
C VAL A 152 -9.72 5.96 1.68
N ILE A 153 -9.03 5.89 2.83
CA ILE A 153 -8.34 4.67 3.27
C ILE A 153 -9.34 3.52 3.48
N ASN A 154 -10.47 3.80 4.12
CA ASN A 154 -11.51 2.81 4.39
C ASN A 154 -12.09 2.22 3.11
N ALA A 155 -12.30 3.05 2.09
CA ALA A 155 -12.73 2.64 0.77
C ALA A 155 -11.79 1.59 0.15
N PHE A 156 -10.48 1.85 0.15
CA PHE A 156 -9.50 0.88 -0.33
C PHE A 156 -9.45 -0.40 0.52
N VAL A 157 -9.51 -0.28 1.86
CA VAL A 157 -9.48 -1.43 2.78
C VAL A 157 -10.71 -2.32 2.58
N ALA A 158 -11.89 -1.73 2.44
CA ALA A 158 -13.14 -2.45 2.21
C ALA A 158 -13.16 -3.15 0.86
N LYS A 159 -12.67 -2.48 -0.19
CA LYS A 159 -12.70 -2.99 -1.57
C LYS A 159 -11.59 -4.01 -1.86
N HIS A 160 -10.44 -3.87 -1.20
CA HIS A 160 -9.28 -4.73 -1.42
C HIS A 160 -8.80 -5.40 -0.12
N PRO A 161 -9.62 -6.28 0.49
CA PRO A 161 -9.35 -6.85 1.82
C PRO A 161 -8.14 -7.80 1.86
N LYS A 162 -7.66 -8.25 0.69
CA LYS A 162 -6.46 -9.10 0.56
C LYS A 162 -5.18 -8.29 0.36
N ALA A 163 -5.28 -6.98 0.14
CA ALA A 163 -4.13 -6.14 -0.16
C ALA A 163 -3.16 -6.08 1.02
N VAL A 164 -1.87 -6.10 0.73
CA VAL A 164 -0.83 -5.77 1.69
C VAL A 164 -0.80 -4.26 1.84
N PHE A 165 -1.33 -3.77 2.95
CA PHE A 165 -1.48 -2.33 3.17
C PHE A 165 -0.31 -1.72 3.96
N ARG A 166 0.24 -0.62 3.47
CA ARG A 166 1.30 0.19 4.10
C ARG A 166 0.82 1.64 4.18
N LEU A 167 1.13 2.29 5.29
CA LEU A 167 0.74 3.67 5.54
C LEU A 167 1.98 4.51 5.86
N GLU A 168 2.16 5.63 5.17
CA GLU A 168 3.16 6.64 5.50
C GLU A 168 2.43 7.93 5.86
N ILE A 169 2.66 8.46 7.06
CA ILE A 169 2.01 9.67 7.56
C ILE A 169 3.09 10.73 7.78
N HIS A 170 2.93 11.85 7.10
CA HIS A 170 3.79 13.01 7.17
C HIS A 170 3.07 14.13 7.93
N ALA A 171 3.71 14.67 8.97
CA ALA A 171 3.19 15.80 9.71
C ALA A 171 4.31 16.60 10.39
N ASP A 172 4.03 17.86 10.69
CA ASP A 172 4.86 18.74 11.50
C ASP A 172 4.66 18.52 13.01
N LYS A 173 3.45 18.10 13.43
CA LYS A 173 3.08 17.91 14.84
C LYS A 173 2.66 16.48 15.15
N SER A 174 3.12 15.96 16.29
CA SER A 174 2.76 14.62 16.76
C SER A 174 1.26 14.47 17.03
N SER A 175 0.59 15.53 17.47
CA SER A 175 -0.88 15.54 17.65
C SER A 175 -1.63 15.23 16.37
N MET A 176 -1.17 15.71 15.21
CA MET A 176 -1.82 15.47 13.93
C MET A 176 -1.76 14.00 13.53
N ILE A 177 -0.64 13.33 13.82
CA ILE A 177 -0.51 11.88 13.62
C ILE A 177 -1.54 11.13 14.49
N VAL A 178 -1.64 11.50 15.77
CA VAL A 178 -2.59 10.87 16.70
C VAL A 178 -4.04 11.11 16.25
N ASP A 179 -4.39 12.33 15.87
CA ASP A 179 -5.73 12.68 15.40
C ASP A 179 -6.08 11.93 14.11
N GLN A 180 -5.14 11.82 13.16
CA GLN A 180 -5.35 11.00 11.97
C GLN A 180 -5.58 9.52 12.30
N LEU A 181 -4.78 8.94 13.19
CA LEU A 181 -4.94 7.55 13.61
C LEU A 181 -6.27 7.33 14.34
N ARG A 182 -6.76 8.34 15.07
CA ARG A 182 -8.06 8.31 15.75
C ARG A 182 -9.22 8.22 14.77
N GLU A 183 -9.09 8.78 13.57
CA GLU A 183 -10.14 8.69 12.54
C GLU A 183 -10.11 7.36 11.77
N LEU A 184 -8.99 6.62 11.78
CA LEU A 184 -8.90 5.37 11.03
C LEU A 184 -9.88 4.31 11.55
N PRO A 185 -10.44 3.47 10.66
CA PRO A 185 -11.12 2.25 11.05
C PRO A 185 -10.10 1.22 11.58
N PRO A 186 -10.55 0.16 12.27
CA PRO A 186 -9.69 -0.96 12.62
C PRO A 186 -9.03 -1.54 11.37
N VAL A 187 -7.70 -1.52 11.33
CA VAL A 187 -6.93 -1.89 10.14
C VAL A 187 -5.67 -2.65 10.52
N SER A 188 -5.30 -3.63 9.69
CA SER A 188 -4.06 -4.40 9.84
C SER A 188 -3.06 -4.00 8.76
N LEU A 189 -2.02 -3.28 9.18
CA LEU A 189 -0.96 -2.74 8.34
C LEU A 189 0.25 -3.69 8.34
N ARG A 190 0.83 -3.88 7.16
CA ARG A 190 2.17 -4.47 7.06
C ARG A 190 3.22 -3.53 7.65
N GLN A 191 3.06 -2.22 7.41
CA GLN A 191 3.97 -1.20 7.90
C GLN A 191 3.22 0.12 8.11
N VAL A 192 3.58 0.84 9.17
CA VAL A 192 3.29 2.27 9.32
C VAL A 192 4.62 3.03 9.44
N LYS A 193 4.78 4.11 8.68
CA LYS A 193 5.89 5.05 8.82
C LYS A 193 5.35 6.40 9.26
N ILE A 194 5.97 6.99 10.26
CA ILE A 194 5.62 8.28 10.84
C ILE A 194 6.83 9.20 10.61
N ILE A 195 6.63 10.22 9.78
CA ILE A 195 7.70 11.06 9.25
C ILE A 195 7.42 12.50 9.66
N CYS A 196 8.39 13.13 10.33
CA CYS A 196 8.29 14.54 10.61
C CYS A 196 8.64 15.34 9.36
N THR A 197 7.90 16.41 9.10
CA THR A 197 8.21 17.38 8.05
C THR A 197 8.83 18.67 8.59
N GLU A 198 8.93 18.80 9.92
CA GLU A 198 9.49 19.97 10.58
C GLU A 198 10.98 19.80 10.85
N PHE A 199 11.75 20.88 10.75
CA PHE A 199 13.21 20.81 10.89
C PHE A 199 13.68 20.64 12.34
N GLU A 200 12.92 21.15 13.32
CA GLU A 200 13.32 21.19 14.73
C GLU A 200 13.11 19.86 15.48
N LEU A 201 12.79 18.76 14.79
CA LEU A 201 12.60 17.43 15.36
C LEU A 201 11.66 17.45 16.59
N PRO A 202 10.40 17.90 16.44
CA PRO A 202 9.46 18.02 17.55
C PRO A 202 9.27 16.71 18.33
N ALA A 203 8.77 16.84 19.55
CA ALA A 203 8.56 15.70 20.43
C ALA A 203 7.40 14.80 19.97
N PHE A 204 7.65 13.49 19.95
CA PHE A 204 6.68 12.46 19.66
C PHE A 204 6.61 11.46 20.83
N ARG A 205 5.48 11.46 21.55
CA ARG A 205 5.25 10.55 22.68
C ARG A 205 4.78 9.19 22.18
N ILE A 206 5.55 8.15 22.50
CA ILE A 206 5.27 6.78 22.08
C ILE A 206 4.05 6.19 22.79
N SER A 207 3.80 6.60 24.04
CA SER A 207 2.59 6.21 24.78
C SER A 207 1.31 6.67 24.08
N SER A 208 1.29 7.89 23.55
CA SER A 208 0.15 8.41 22.78
C SER A 208 -0.11 7.61 21.51
N LEU A 209 0.93 7.15 20.83
CA LEU A 209 0.80 6.25 19.68
C LEU A 209 0.24 4.89 20.10
N TYR A 210 0.77 4.30 21.18
CA TYR A 210 0.29 3.04 21.71
C TYR A 210 -1.21 3.11 22.04
N ASP A 211 -1.64 4.17 22.75
CA ASP A 211 -3.02 4.36 23.18
C ASP A 211 -3.97 4.45 21.99
N VAL A 212 -3.68 5.30 21.00
CA VAL A 212 -4.55 5.46 19.83
C VAL A 212 -4.59 4.19 18.97
N MET A 213 -3.46 3.49 18.81
CA MET A 213 -3.43 2.23 18.07
C MET A 213 -4.25 1.15 18.78
N LYS A 214 -4.18 1.09 20.11
CA LYS A 214 -4.95 0.14 20.93
C LYS A 214 -6.44 0.45 20.87
N GLU A 215 -6.82 1.71 21.10
CA GLU A 215 -8.20 2.19 21.11
C GLU A 215 -8.89 1.92 19.78
N ARG A 216 -8.22 2.23 18.66
CA ARG A 216 -8.78 2.11 17.31
C ARG A 216 -8.57 0.75 16.67
N GLY A 217 -7.87 -0.17 17.34
CA GLY A 217 -7.57 -1.48 16.78
C GLY A 217 -6.67 -1.44 15.54
N VAL A 218 -5.80 -0.43 15.45
CA VAL A 218 -4.80 -0.30 14.38
C VAL A 218 -3.62 -1.21 14.72
N LYS A 219 -3.35 -2.19 13.86
CA LYS A 219 -2.27 -3.16 14.04
C LYS A 219 -1.20 -2.91 12.99
N ALA A 220 0.06 -2.89 13.38
CA ALA A 220 1.17 -2.80 12.45
C ALA A 220 2.19 -3.90 12.75
N LYS A 221 2.70 -4.57 11.72
CA LYS A 221 3.83 -5.50 11.89
C LYS A 221 5.18 -4.78 11.94
N ALA A 222 5.28 -3.63 11.29
CA ALA A 222 6.48 -2.81 11.30
C ALA A 222 6.12 -1.35 11.56
N ILE A 223 6.90 -0.68 12.40
CA ILE A 223 6.77 0.76 12.68
C ILE A 223 8.09 1.43 12.32
N GLY A 224 8.02 2.52 11.56
CA GLY A 224 9.15 3.36 11.22
C GLY A 224 8.95 4.79 11.73
N PHE A 225 9.95 5.36 12.36
CA PHE A 225 10.00 6.77 12.73
C PHE A 225 11.13 7.47 11.97
N ARG A 226 10.86 8.70 11.53
CA ARG A 226 11.85 9.54 10.88
C ARG A 226 11.75 10.98 11.33
N ASP A 227 12.88 11.58 11.68
CA ASP A 227 13.02 13.02 11.95
C ASP A 227 12.19 13.50 13.17
N TRP A 228 12.05 12.68 14.21
CA TRP A 228 11.34 13.05 15.47
C TRP A 228 12.26 12.98 16.69
N THR A 229 11.96 13.75 17.74
CA THR A 229 12.45 13.46 19.10
C THR A 229 11.48 12.50 19.79
N LEU A 230 11.89 11.25 19.98
CA LEU A 230 11.05 10.17 20.50
C LEU A 230 11.10 10.13 22.04
N LEU A 231 9.93 10.28 22.66
CA LEU A 231 9.74 10.23 24.10
C LEU A 231 9.14 8.87 24.50
N PHE A 232 9.90 8.10 25.27
CA PHE A 232 9.50 6.82 25.86
C PHE A 232 9.29 7.00 27.36
N ASP A 233 8.30 6.32 27.94
CA ASP A 233 8.01 6.37 29.37
C ASP A 233 8.57 5.16 30.15
N GLY A 234 9.07 4.14 29.42
CA GLY A 234 9.62 2.91 29.99
C GLY A 234 8.57 1.99 30.63
N ALA A 235 7.30 2.38 30.64
CA ALA A 235 6.19 1.63 31.22
C ALA A 235 5.23 1.09 30.14
N THR A 236 5.27 1.68 28.94
CA THR A 236 4.39 1.35 27.82
C THR A 236 5.18 0.68 26.70
N PRO A 237 4.70 -0.45 26.14
CA PRO A 237 5.33 -1.01 24.95
C PRO A 237 5.12 -0.08 23.75
N ILE A 238 5.98 -0.18 22.75
CA ILE A 238 5.97 0.70 21.57
C ILE A 238 4.70 0.52 20.73
N SER A 239 4.11 -0.67 20.78
CA SER A 239 2.90 -1.04 20.04
C SER A 239 2.02 -1.95 20.91
N PRO A 240 0.69 -1.92 20.75
CA PRO A 240 -0.23 -2.86 21.42
C PRO A 240 -0.08 -4.31 20.96
N HIS A 241 0.61 -4.54 19.85
CA HIS A 241 0.83 -5.86 19.28
C HIS A 241 2.31 -6.10 18.95
N PRO A 242 2.76 -7.37 18.93
CA PRO A 242 4.14 -7.72 18.59
C PRO A 242 4.56 -7.11 17.25
N LEU A 243 5.78 -6.55 17.23
CA LEU A 243 6.39 -5.99 16.04
C LEU A 243 7.43 -6.95 15.46
N ASP A 244 7.40 -7.12 14.14
CA ASP A 244 8.46 -7.78 13.38
C ASP A 244 9.68 -6.84 13.25
N THR A 245 9.45 -5.52 13.14
CA THR A 245 10.51 -4.55 12.87
C THR A 245 10.18 -3.18 13.45
N LEU A 246 11.13 -2.59 14.15
CA LEU A 246 11.14 -1.17 14.51
C LEU A 246 12.28 -0.49 13.75
N ARG A 247 11.99 0.58 13.01
CA ARG A 247 13.00 1.40 12.34
C ARG A 247 12.98 2.80 12.92
N ILE A 248 14.14 3.28 13.32
CA ILE A 248 14.36 4.66 13.77
C ILE A 248 15.42 5.24 12.82
N SER A 249 15.16 6.39 12.22
CA SER A 249 16.06 6.99 11.24
C SER A 249 16.09 8.51 11.43
N SER A 250 17.27 9.06 11.70
CA SER A 250 17.43 10.51 11.96
C SER A 250 16.55 11.05 13.10
N CYS A 251 16.26 10.20 14.10
CA CYS A 251 15.52 10.61 15.30
C CYS A 251 16.48 10.86 16.46
N ILE A 252 16.04 11.67 17.42
CA ILE A 252 16.62 11.76 18.76
C ILE A 252 15.81 10.85 19.68
N VAL A 253 16.47 10.09 20.54
CA VAL A 253 15.83 9.33 21.62
C VAL A 253 16.16 10.03 22.93
N ASP A 254 15.14 10.57 23.60
CA ASP A 254 15.32 11.44 24.77
C ASP A 254 15.91 10.68 25.98
N SER A 255 15.38 9.49 26.27
CA SER A 255 15.86 8.59 27.34
C SER A 255 16.14 7.21 26.79
N VAL A 256 17.42 6.81 26.79
CA VAL A 256 17.87 5.48 26.34
C VAL A 256 17.35 4.38 27.26
N ASP A 257 17.31 4.63 28.57
CA ASP A 257 16.83 3.65 29.55
C ASP A 257 15.34 3.34 29.34
N ASP A 258 14.53 4.37 29.14
CA ASP A 258 13.09 4.20 28.94
C ASP A 258 12.78 3.61 27.56
N PHE A 259 13.59 3.93 26.55
CA PHE A 259 13.55 3.23 25.27
C PHE A 259 13.83 1.73 25.42
N ILE A 260 14.90 1.34 26.12
CA ILE A 260 15.25 -0.07 26.35
C ILE A 260 14.14 -0.80 27.11
N LYS A 261 13.57 -0.18 28.15
CA LYS A 261 12.44 -0.77 28.89
C LYS A 261 11.22 -0.98 27.98
N SER A 262 10.85 0.03 27.19
CA SER A 262 9.72 -0.05 26.24
C SER A 262 9.94 -1.11 25.15
N LEU A 263 11.17 -1.25 24.66
CA LEU A 263 11.57 -2.32 23.74
C LEU A 263 11.41 -3.71 24.36
N LYS A 264 11.90 -3.90 25.60
CA LYS A 264 11.77 -5.17 26.32
C LYS A 264 10.30 -5.54 26.51
N LEU A 265 9.47 -4.58 26.92
CA LEU A 265 8.01 -4.77 27.04
C LEU A 265 7.39 -5.21 25.72
N THR A 266 7.79 -4.57 24.61
CA THR A 266 7.32 -4.92 23.26
C THR A 266 7.74 -6.33 22.85
N ALA A 267 8.99 -6.71 23.09
CA ALA A 267 9.53 -8.03 22.75
C ALA A 267 8.91 -9.17 23.57
N GLN A 268 8.47 -8.88 24.80
CA GLN A 268 7.82 -9.85 25.69
C GLN A 268 6.33 -10.08 25.37
N GLN A 269 5.74 -9.31 24.44
CA GLN A 269 4.36 -9.51 24.02
C GLN A 269 4.18 -10.89 23.38
N LYS A 270 3.23 -11.67 23.91
CA LYS A 270 2.94 -13.01 23.39
C LYS A 270 2.34 -12.90 21.99
N VAL A 271 2.94 -13.60 21.02
CA VAL A 271 2.31 -13.82 19.72
C VAL A 271 1.03 -14.64 19.95
N PRO A 272 -0.15 -14.17 19.52
CA PRO A 272 -1.36 -14.97 19.62
C PRO A 272 -1.14 -16.27 18.85
N LYS A 273 -1.08 -17.40 19.58
CA LYS A 273 -0.99 -18.74 18.97
C LYS A 273 -2.19 -18.87 18.04
N LYS A 274 -1.95 -19.01 16.73
CA LYS A 274 -3.01 -19.38 15.78
C LYS A 274 -3.69 -20.62 16.35
N LYS A 275 -4.94 -20.51 16.78
CA LYS A 275 -5.75 -21.68 17.12
C LYS A 275 -5.71 -22.57 15.88
N LYS A 276 -5.06 -23.74 15.98
CA LYS A 276 -5.13 -24.76 14.92
C LYS A 276 -6.62 -24.95 14.67
N ARG A 277 -7.06 -24.62 13.47
CA ARG A 277 -8.43 -24.87 13.01
C ARG A 277 -8.59 -26.38 13.09
N VAL A 278 -9.33 -26.86 14.09
CA VAL A 278 -9.72 -28.26 14.17
C VAL A 278 -10.58 -28.50 12.94
N VAL A 279 -9.99 -29.13 11.93
CA VAL A 279 -10.75 -29.66 10.80
C VAL A 279 -11.61 -30.75 11.40
N ARG A 280 -12.91 -30.48 11.58
CA ARG A 280 -13.88 -31.55 11.83
C ARG A 280 -13.86 -32.45 10.59
N PRO A 281 -13.64 -33.76 10.73
CA PRO A 281 -13.83 -34.68 9.62
C PRO A 281 -15.26 -34.52 9.09
N VAL A 282 -15.39 -34.34 7.78
CA VAL A 282 -16.67 -34.46 7.08
C VAL A 282 -17.09 -35.93 7.20
N ASP A 283 -18.22 -36.13 7.84
CA ASP A 283 -19.10 -37.31 7.86
C ASP A 283 -18.48 -38.69 7.57
N GLY A 284 -18.50 -39.54 8.61
CA GLY A 284 -19.10 -40.85 8.43
C GLY A 284 -18.20 -42.06 8.19
N VAL A 285 -17.14 -42.25 8.98
CA VAL A 285 -16.64 -43.62 9.25
C VAL A 285 -16.20 -43.73 10.72
N LEU A 286 -17.05 -44.37 11.54
CA LEU A 286 -16.65 -44.90 12.84
C LEU A 286 -15.63 -46.01 12.63
N LYS A 287 -14.38 -45.82 13.06
CA LYS A 287 -13.48 -46.94 13.34
C LYS A 287 -13.57 -47.31 14.83
N PRO A 288 -13.54 -48.62 15.17
CA PRO A 288 -13.84 -49.06 16.54
C PRO A 288 -12.74 -48.64 17.51
N LYS A 289 -13.16 -48.30 18.73
CA LYS A 289 -12.29 -48.22 19.91
C LYS A 289 -11.73 -49.61 20.21
N SER A 290 -10.42 -49.80 20.09
CA SER A 290 -9.72 -50.86 20.82
C SER A 290 -9.32 -50.31 22.20
N GLN A 291 -9.99 -50.83 23.23
CA GLN A 291 -9.65 -50.65 24.63
C GLN A 291 -8.52 -51.60 25.06
N ASN A 292 -7.80 -51.16 26.10
CA ASN A 292 -6.91 -51.87 27.01
C ASN A 292 -5.46 -52.07 26.50
N ALA A 293 -4.41 -51.90 27.30
CA ALA A 293 -4.32 -52.06 28.74
C ALA A 293 -3.26 -51.12 29.37
N VAL A 294 -3.46 -50.93 30.68
CA VAL A 294 -2.53 -50.41 31.69
C VAL A 294 -1.30 -51.33 31.77
N GLU A 295 -0.10 -50.78 31.93
CA GLU A 295 0.93 -51.32 32.84
C GLU A 295 2.12 -50.34 32.98
N ASP A 296 2.29 -49.87 34.22
CA ASP A 296 3.50 -49.68 34.99
C ASP A 296 4.69 -48.83 34.48
N ALA A 297 4.91 -47.75 35.26
CA ALA A 297 6.20 -47.12 35.43
C ALA A 297 7.22 -48.09 36.07
N PRO A 298 8.52 -47.82 35.89
CA PRO A 298 9.26 -47.56 37.11
C PRO A 298 10.15 -46.32 37.03
N SER A 299 10.22 -45.67 38.18
CA SER A 299 11.23 -44.72 38.60
C SER A 299 12.64 -45.35 38.63
N LYS A 300 13.67 -44.56 38.28
CA LYS A 300 15.05 -44.58 38.83
C LYS A 300 15.76 -43.32 38.30
N VAL A 301 15.97 -42.31 39.15
CA VAL A 301 17.15 -42.10 40.03
C VAL A 301 18.41 -41.72 39.24
N SER A 302 18.78 -40.44 39.41
CA SER A 302 20.14 -39.90 39.61
C SER A 302 21.32 -40.48 38.83
N SER A 303 21.95 -39.63 38.02
CA SER A 303 23.39 -39.35 38.21
C SER A 303 23.77 -37.98 37.66
N ARG A 304 24.32 -37.15 38.55
CA ARG A 304 25.28 -36.07 38.24
C ARG A 304 26.41 -36.65 37.38
N TYR A 305 27.05 -35.83 36.54
CA TYR A 305 28.50 -35.57 36.58
C TYR A 305 28.92 -34.65 35.41
N TRP A 306 29.68 -33.61 35.81
CA TRP A 306 30.45 -32.59 35.07
C TRP A 306 29.68 -31.48 34.34
#